data_AF-A0A7W0FXE7-F1
#
_entry.id   AF-A0A7W0FXE7-F1
#
_cell.length_a   1.000
_cell.length_b   1.000
_cell.length_c   1.000
_cell.angle_alpha   90.00
_cell.angle_beta   90.00
_cell.angle_gamma   90.00
#
_symmetry.space_group_name_H-M   'P 1'
#
loop_
_entity.id
_entity.type
_entity.pdbx_description
1 polymer ?
#
loop_
_entity_poly.entity_id
_entity_poly.type
_entity_poly.pdbx_seq_one_letter_code
_entity_poly.pdbx_strand_id
1 'polypeptide(L)'
;MNFIYLFLVYLAFLSSNVITADKSIVVESLDSEYQKKLLKKVGEVLPELASYPFYTYPNNGHELVMERFPNEKVLLFGYGSLMNKESASRSMGPDALNSMYPAIAFGVKRMFNYKAKKTEHWGENQDIKEKAMLNVVQTLNMSSIANGVVVEVDLEDFTRLVQRETGYDLVPVLIGAWKNIEEQDPDVEIRVAYTFAAAHELRDHIDYTSTEFYPVRGYLHAVQDATKAYGDVFATMWNATTFLADGTTSINDWDEQTFDGILCTGKR
;
A
#
# COMPACT_ATOMS: atom_id res chain seq x y z
N MET A 1 -9.68 21.61 -14.77
CA MET A 1 -8.68 20.90 -15.60
C MET A 1 -9.45 19.92 -16.49
N ASN A 2 -9.26 19.96 -17.81
CA ASN A 2 -10.17 19.27 -18.77
C ASN A 2 -10.00 17.75 -18.71
N PHE A 3 -11.01 17.03 -18.21
CA PHE A 3 -11.08 15.56 -18.11
C PHE A 3 -10.77 14.85 -19.43
N ILE A 4 -11.14 15.47 -20.56
CA ILE A 4 -10.90 14.95 -21.91
C ILE A 4 -9.40 14.84 -22.23
N TYR A 5 -8.57 15.76 -21.72
CA TYR A 5 -7.13 15.74 -21.97
C TYR A 5 -6.43 14.63 -21.19
N LEU A 6 -6.85 14.38 -19.94
CA LEU A 6 -6.33 13.27 -19.13
C LEU A 6 -6.68 11.91 -19.78
N PHE A 7 -7.90 11.79 -20.30
CA PHE A 7 -8.38 10.56 -20.94
C PHE A 7 -7.69 10.27 -22.29
N LEU A 8 -7.39 11.30 -23.08
CA LEU A 8 -6.67 11.15 -24.35
C LEU A 8 -5.18 10.82 -24.15
N VAL A 9 -4.54 11.39 -23.12
CA VAL A 9 -3.17 11.00 -22.74
C VAL A 9 -3.12 9.55 -22.23
N TYR A 10 -4.14 9.11 -21.50
CA TYR A 10 -4.29 7.73 -21.03
C TYR A 10 -4.41 6.71 -22.19
N LEU A 11 -5.25 7.00 -23.19
CA LEU A 11 -5.39 6.15 -24.38
C LEU A 11 -4.12 6.08 -25.24
N ALA A 12 -3.40 7.20 -25.36
CA ALA A 12 -2.13 7.22 -26.10
C ALA A 12 -1.05 6.36 -25.40
N PHE A 13 -1.01 6.38 -24.06
CA PHE A 13 -0.02 5.62 -23.28
C PHE A 13 -0.26 4.10 -23.27
N LEU A 14 -1.51 3.64 -23.27
CA LEU A 14 -1.84 2.21 -23.35
C LEU A 14 -1.30 1.52 -24.62
N SER A 15 -1.04 2.29 -25.69
CA SER A 15 -0.56 1.75 -26.97
C SER A 15 0.97 1.77 -27.13
N SER A 16 1.71 2.47 -26.27
CA SER A 16 3.13 2.80 -26.56
C SER A 16 4.12 2.52 -25.43
N ASN A 17 3.69 2.00 -24.28
CA ASN A 17 4.58 1.77 -23.15
C ASN A 17 4.46 0.33 -22.59
N VAL A 18 5.14 -0.59 -23.27
CA VAL A 18 5.73 -1.77 -22.62
C VAL A 18 6.94 -1.27 -21.80
N ILE A 19 6.64 -0.55 -20.71
CA ILE A 19 7.62 -0.13 -19.72
C ILE A 19 8.06 -1.38 -18.97
N THR A 20 9.37 -1.50 -18.72
CA THR A 20 10.03 -2.53 -17.94
C THR A 20 9.19 -2.89 -16.70
N ALA A 21 8.46 -4.00 -16.81
CA ALA A 21 7.63 -4.50 -15.73
C ALA A 21 8.56 -4.87 -14.58
N ASP A 22 8.43 -4.13 -13.49
CA ASP A 22 8.94 -4.51 -12.19
C ASP A 22 8.20 -5.80 -11.81
N LYS A 23 8.85 -6.94 -12.04
CA LYS A 23 8.18 -8.24 -12.08
C LYS A 23 7.89 -8.70 -10.67
N SER A 24 6.64 -8.65 -10.24
CA SER A 24 6.25 -9.23 -8.95
C SER A 24 6.13 -10.75 -9.09
N ILE A 25 6.72 -11.48 -8.15
CA ILE A 25 6.78 -12.95 -8.13
C ILE A 25 5.39 -13.59 -8.24
N VAL A 26 4.37 -13.00 -7.61
CA VAL A 26 3.00 -13.52 -7.68
C VAL A 26 2.40 -13.34 -9.06
N VAL A 27 2.60 -12.20 -9.71
CA VAL A 27 2.13 -12.00 -11.08
C VAL A 27 2.81 -13.00 -12.00
N GLU A 28 4.10 -13.29 -11.84
CA GLU A 28 4.75 -14.33 -12.65
C GLU A 28 4.20 -15.74 -12.41
N SER A 29 3.70 -16.04 -11.21
CA SER A 29 3.10 -17.34 -10.91
C SER A 29 1.67 -17.52 -11.43
N LEU A 30 0.96 -16.43 -11.71
CA LEU A 30 -0.39 -16.47 -12.27
C LEU A 30 -0.36 -16.90 -13.74
N ASP A 31 -1.37 -17.66 -14.18
CA ASP A 31 -1.53 -17.95 -15.60
C ASP A 31 -1.63 -16.66 -16.43
N SER A 32 -0.94 -16.62 -17.57
CA SER A 32 -0.87 -15.41 -18.39
C SER A 32 -2.23 -14.97 -18.95
N GLU A 33 -3.16 -15.90 -19.19
CA GLU A 33 -4.53 -15.56 -19.60
C GLU A 33 -5.35 -15.07 -18.41
N TYR A 34 -5.13 -15.63 -17.21
CA TYR A 34 -5.72 -15.10 -15.99
C TYR A 34 -5.30 -13.66 -15.71
N GLN A 35 -4.00 -13.34 -15.80
CA GLN A 35 -3.50 -11.98 -15.62
C GLN A 35 -4.17 -10.97 -16.57
N LYS A 36 -4.31 -11.33 -17.86
CA LYS A 36 -4.99 -10.48 -18.85
C LYS A 36 -6.45 -10.25 -18.49
N LYS A 37 -7.16 -11.29 -18.04
CA LYS A 37 -8.56 -11.19 -17.59
C LYS A 37 -8.68 -10.32 -16.34
N LEU A 38 -7.79 -10.48 -15.38
CA LEU A 38 -7.75 -9.69 -14.16
C LEU A 38 -7.52 -8.21 -14.48
N LEU A 39 -6.50 -7.87 -15.28
CA LEU A 39 -6.23 -6.50 -15.70
C LEU A 39 -7.37 -5.90 -16.53
N LYS A 40 -8.07 -6.71 -17.32
CA LYS A 40 -9.28 -6.28 -18.02
C LYS A 40 -10.37 -5.87 -17.03
N LYS A 41 -10.66 -6.69 -16.01
CA LYS A 41 -11.64 -6.34 -14.95
C LYS A 41 -11.25 -5.07 -14.19
N VAL A 42 -9.96 -4.92 -13.84
CA VAL A 42 -9.44 -3.70 -13.22
C VAL A 42 -9.70 -2.49 -14.13
N GLY A 43 -9.45 -2.62 -15.43
CA GLY A 43 -9.73 -1.58 -16.42
C GLY A 43 -11.22 -1.23 -16.57
N GLU A 44 -12.12 -2.19 -16.36
CA GLU A 44 -13.58 -1.98 -16.38
C GLU A 44 -14.06 -1.16 -15.18
N VAL A 45 -13.45 -1.31 -14.00
CA VAL A 45 -13.80 -0.57 -12.77
C VAL A 45 -13.05 0.76 -12.65
N LEU A 46 -11.90 0.92 -13.32
CA LEU A 46 -11.06 2.12 -13.24
C LEU A 46 -11.81 3.46 -13.45
N PRO A 47 -12.76 3.61 -14.40
CA PRO A 47 -13.52 4.85 -14.52
C PRO A 47 -14.31 5.23 -13.26
N GLU A 48 -14.74 4.24 -12.47
CA GLU A 48 -15.44 4.46 -11.20
C GLU A 48 -14.53 5.11 -10.16
N LEU A 49 -13.24 4.73 -10.14
CA LEU A 49 -12.24 5.26 -9.21
C LEU A 49 -12.16 6.80 -9.27
N ALA A 50 -12.30 7.38 -10.47
CA ALA A 50 -12.28 8.83 -10.68
C ALA A 50 -13.46 9.58 -10.03
N SER A 51 -14.52 8.86 -9.64
CA SER A 51 -15.66 9.42 -8.92
C SER A 51 -15.45 9.52 -7.40
N TYR A 52 -14.39 8.90 -6.89
CA TYR A 52 -14.00 8.93 -5.48
C TYR A 52 -13.01 10.07 -5.23
N PRO A 53 -13.33 11.00 -4.32
CA PRO A 53 -12.45 12.13 -4.02
C PRO A 53 -11.18 11.71 -3.28
N PHE A 54 -10.16 12.54 -3.42
CA PHE A 54 -8.96 12.49 -2.60
C PHE A 54 -9.17 13.44 -1.43
N TYR A 55 -8.69 13.07 -0.25
CA TYR A 55 -8.69 13.95 0.91
C TYR A 55 -7.24 14.20 1.28
N THR A 56 -6.87 15.48 1.29
CA THR A 56 -5.50 15.89 1.58
C THR A 56 -5.33 16.09 3.08
N TYR A 57 -4.19 15.69 3.62
CA TYR A 57 -3.83 16.01 5.00
C TYR A 57 -3.74 17.53 5.22
N PRO A 58 -4.28 18.08 6.33
CA PRO A 58 -5.06 17.38 7.36
C PRO A 58 -6.45 17.05 6.81
N ASN A 59 -6.80 15.75 6.83
CA ASN A 59 -7.95 15.13 6.14
C ASN A 59 -9.32 15.64 6.66
N ASN A 60 -9.58 16.93 6.49
CA ASN A 60 -10.81 17.60 6.83
C ASN A 60 -11.88 17.14 5.83
N GLY A 61 -13.03 16.68 6.32
CA GLY A 61 -14.09 16.16 5.45
C GLY A 61 -14.01 14.66 5.15
N HIS A 62 -13.16 13.89 5.85
CA HIS A 62 -13.09 12.43 5.67
C HIS A 62 -14.45 11.75 5.91
N GLU A 63 -15.33 12.32 6.72
CA GLU A 63 -16.70 11.87 6.91
C GLU A 63 -17.51 11.82 5.60
N LEU A 64 -17.18 12.64 4.61
CA LEU A 64 -17.83 12.64 3.29
C LEU A 64 -17.52 11.36 2.49
N VAL A 65 -16.48 10.61 2.87
CA VAL A 65 -16.19 9.29 2.29
C VAL A 65 -17.36 8.35 2.55
N MET A 66 -17.96 8.42 3.74
CA MET A 66 -19.03 7.51 4.17
C MET A 66 -20.25 7.59 3.24
N GLU A 67 -20.54 8.77 2.69
CA GLU A 67 -21.66 8.99 1.75
C GLU A 67 -21.54 8.17 0.46
N ARG A 68 -20.34 7.66 0.14
CA ARG A 68 -20.08 6.86 -1.06
C ARG A 68 -20.11 5.37 -0.84
N PHE A 69 -20.10 4.91 0.42
CA PHE A 69 -20.16 3.48 0.71
C PHE A 69 -21.54 3.06 1.21
N PRO A 70 -22.05 1.90 0.74
CA PRO A 70 -23.28 1.36 1.27
C PRO A 70 -23.10 1.01 2.76
N ASN A 71 -24.18 1.16 3.53
CA ASN A 71 -24.23 0.78 4.95
C ASN A 71 -23.24 1.51 5.87
N GLU A 72 -22.76 2.69 5.47
CA GLU A 72 -21.87 3.52 6.31
C GLU A 72 -20.59 2.77 6.74
N LYS A 73 -20.04 1.91 5.85
CA LYS A 73 -18.76 1.23 6.08
C LYS A 73 -17.80 1.44 4.93
N VAL A 74 -16.62 1.97 5.23
CA VAL A 74 -15.55 2.21 4.26
C VAL A 74 -14.64 1.00 4.19
N LEU A 75 -14.26 0.60 2.98
CA LEU A 75 -13.16 -0.35 2.80
C LEU A 75 -11.85 0.42 2.90
N LEU A 76 -11.01 0.06 3.87
CA LEU A 76 -9.68 0.61 4.03
C LEU A 76 -8.63 -0.47 3.74
N PHE A 77 -7.74 -0.18 2.79
CA PHE A 77 -6.58 -1.00 2.47
C PHE A 77 -5.36 -0.56 3.30
N GLY A 78 -4.90 -1.45 4.18
CA GLY A 78 -3.68 -1.28 4.97
C GLY A 78 -2.53 -2.14 4.43
N TYR A 79 -1.36 -1.55 4.26
CA TYR A 79 -0.20 -2.19 3.63
C TYR A 79 1.07 -2.26 4.49
N GLY A 80 1.00 -1.69 5.70
CA GLY A 80 2.08 -1.66 6.69
C GLY A 80 1.63 -2.24 8.04
N SER A 81 1.89 -1.52 9.14
CA SER A 81 1.58 -2.02 10.48
C SER A 81 0.09 -2.32 10.73
N LEU A 82 -0.82 -1.78 9.93
CA LEU A 82 -2.26 -2.10 10.03
C LEU A 82 -2.59 -3.56 9.68
N MET A 83 -1.67 -4.29 9.03
CA MET A 83 -1.81 -5.74 8.83
C MET A 83 -1.65 -6.53 10.14
N ASN A 84 -1.01 -5.95 11.15
CA ASN A 84 -0.90 -6.57 12.47
C ASN A 84 -2.14 -6.23 13.31
N LYS A 85 -2.92 -7.24 13.72
CA LYS A 85 -4.16 -7.04 14.48
C LYS A 85 -3.94 -6.31 15.81
N GLU A 86 -2.82 -6.53 16.49
CA GLU A 86 -2.49 -5.86 17.76
C GLU A 86 -2.17 -4.37 17.58
N SER A 87 -1.55 -3.98 16.46
CA SER A 87 -1.32 -2.59 16.09
C SER A 87 -2.61 -1.91 15.63
N ALA A 88 -3.41 -2.64 14.85
CA ALA A 88 -4.70 -2.22 14.34
C ALA A 88 -5.72 -1.96 15.47
N SER A 89 -5.74 -2.79 16.52
CA SER A 89 -6.70 -2.67 17.64
C SER A 89 -6.55 -1.40 18.49
N ARG A 90 -5.45 -0.65 18.30
CA ARG A 90 -5.26 0.67 18.92
C ARG A 90 -6.17 1.74 18.31
N SER A 91 -6.69 1.51 17.11
CA SER A 91 -7.45 2.49 16.34
C SER A 91 -8.78 1.96 15.84
N MET A 92 -9.06 0.67 16.02
CA MET A 92 -10.24 0.00 15.48
C MET A 92 -10.93 -0.87 16.52
N GLY A 93 -12.25 -0.96 16.44
CA GLY A 93 -13.07 -1.85 17.25
C GLY A 93 -12.97 -3.32 16.85
N PRO A 94 -13.49 -4.24 17.67
CA PRO A 94 -13.49 -5.67 17.37
C PRO A 94 -14.15 -6.05 16.04
N ASP A 95 -15.24 -5.37 15.66
CA ASP A 95 -15.98 -5.66 14.43
C ASP A 95 -15.14 -5.37 13.18
N ALA A 96 -14.45 -4.21 13.15
CA ALA A 96 -13.49 -3.91 12.10
C ALA A 96 -12.36 -4.95 12.07
N LEU A 97 -11.74 -5.27 13.22
CA LEU A 97 -10.67 -6.29 13.28
C LEU A 97 -11.10 -7.69 12.79
N ASN A 98 -12.36 -8.05 13.00
CA ASN A 98 -12.94 -9.31 12.53
C ASN A 98 -13.26 -9.30 11.03
N SER A 99 -13.50 -8.12 10.45
CA SER A 99 -13.70 -7.96 9.00
C SER A 99 -12.41 -8.00 8.18
N MET A 100 -11.24 -8.02 8.83
CA MET A 100 -9.96 -7.93 8.15
C MET A 100 -9.65 -9.17 7.27
N TYR A 101 -9.34 -8.96 5.99
CA TYR A 101 -8.94 -10.02 5.05
C TYR A 101 -7.79 -9.60 4.12
N PRO A 102 -6.95 -10.54 3.64
CA PRO A 102 -5.85 -10.23 2.72
C PRO A 102 -6.37 -9.81 1.33
N ALA A 103 -5.70 -8.85 0.71
CA ALA A 103 -6.07 -8.29 -0.60
C ALA A 103 -4.85 -7.83 -1.40
N ILE A 104 -5.07 -7.54 -2.68
CA ILE A 104 -4.11 -6.88 -3.57
C ILE A 104 -4.68 -5.53 -3.99
N ALA A 105 -3.89 -4.47 -3.87
CA ALA A 105 -4.17 -3.17 -4.44
C ALA A 105 -3.47 -3.01 -5.79
N PHE A 106 -4.15 -2.40 -6.76
CA PHE A 106 -3.68 -2.17 -8.12
C PHE A 106 -3.33 -0.70 -8.37
N GLY A 107 -2.40 -0.47 -9.29
CA GLY A 107 -1.96 0.88 -9.64
C GLY A 107 -1.10 1.54 -8.56
N VAL A 108 -0.44 0.78 -7.71
CA VAL A 108 0.30 1.30 -6.55
C VAL A 108 1.69 0.70 -6.44
N LYS A 109 2.63 1.47 -5.89
CA LYS A 109 3.97 1.01 -5.50
C LYS A 109 4.18 1.31 -4.02
N ARG A 110 4.51 0.28 -3.22
CA ARG A 110 4.79 0.41 -1.80
C ARG A 110 6.29 0.67 -1.56
N MET A 111 6.61 1.71 -0.79
CA MET A 111 7.97 2.20 -0.62
C MET A 111 8.27 2.61 0.81
N PHE A 112 9.49 2.37 1.28
CA PHE A 112 10.01 2.96 2.52
C PHE A 112 10.52 4.37 2.27
N ASN A 113 9.62 5.34 2.11
CA ASN A 113 10.00 6.74 1.96
C ASN A 113 9.27 7.70 2.91
N TYR A 114 8.37 7.23 3.78
CA TYR A 114 7.72 8.11 4.76
C TYR A 114 8.69 8.45 5.89
N LYS A 115 8.97 9.73 6.10
CA LYS A 115 9.85 10.23 7.16
C LYS A 115 9.10 10.31 8.49
N ALA A 116 9.23 9.27 9.31
CA ALA A 116 8.62 9.24 10.63
C ALA A 116 9.28 10.26 11.58
N LYS A 117 8.46 10.97 12.36
CA LYS A 117 8.93 11.91 13.39
C LYS A 117 9.46 11.21 14.64
N LYS A 118 8.91 10.03 14.97
CA LYS A 118 9.21 9.25 16.19
C LYS A 118 9.34 7.79 15.82
N THR A 119 10.46 7.19 16.16
CA THR A 119 10.81 5.81 15.79
C THR A 119 11.28 4.97 16.97
N GLU A 120 11.46 5.57 18.14
CA GLU A 120 12.11 4.98 19.32
C GLU A 120 11.38 3.74 19.86
N HIS A 121 10.06 3.69 19.70
CA HIS A 121 9.25 2.54 20.11
C HIS A 121 9.48 1.28 19.26
N TRP A 122 10.19 1.40 18.13
CA TRP A 122 10.58 0.28 17.28
C TRP A 122 11.97 -0.28 17.60
N GLY A 123 12.69 0.28 18.58
CA GLY A 123 13.96 -0.30 19.02
C GLY A 123 14.92 0.72 19.64
N GLU A 124 15.87 0.21 20.39
CA GLU A 124 16.96 0.99 20.98
C GLU A 124 18.12 1.17 19.98
N ASN A 125 18.92 2.24 20.16
CA ASN A 125 20.14 2.50 19.38
C ASN A 125 19.96 2.56 17.85
N GLN A 126 18.83 3.09 17.38
CA GLN A 126 18.58 3.29 15.95
C GLN A 126 19.61 4.24 15.33
N ASP A 127 20.06 3.92 14.11
CA ASP A 127 20.89 4.83 13.32
C ASP A 127 20.10 6.12 13.02
N ILE A 128 20.78 7.27 12.94
CA ILE A 128 20.14 8.56 12.64
C ILE A 128 19.41 8.58 11.28
N LYS A 129 19.77 7.66 10.37
CA LYS A 129 19.15 7.48 9.07
C LYS A 129 18.04 6.42 9.04
N GLU A 130 17.78 5.71 10.13
CA GLU A 130 16.63 4.81 10.26
C GLU A 130 15.38 5.62 10.63
N LYS A 131 14.72 6.15 9.60
CA LYS A 131 13.51 6.98 9.75
C LYS A 131 12.39 6.64 8.78
N ALA A 132 12.68 5.81 7.78
CA ALA A 132 11.69 5.49 6.77
C ALA A 132 10.68 4.46 7.28
N MET A 133 9.40 4.78 7.14
CA MET A 133 8.28 3.84 7.22
C MET A 133 7.63 3.70 5.84
N LEU A 134 6.65 2.79 5.76
CA LEU A 134 5.98 2.46 4.51
C LEU A 134 5.05 3.58 4.07
N ASN A 135 5.12 3.88 2.79
CA ASN A 135 4.20 4.70 2.05
C ASN A 135 3.70 3.92 0.83
N VAL A 136 2.61 4.37 0.21
CA VAL A 136 2.18 3.94 -1.11
C VAL A 136 2.17 5.15 -2.04
N VAL A 137 2.76 4.96 -3.22
CA VAL A 137 2.73 5.92 -4.33
C VAL A 137 1.79 5.39 -5.40
N GLN A 138 0.83 6.21 -5.83
CA GLN A 138 -0.02 5.87 -6.99
C GLN A 138 0.80 5.91 -8.27
N THR A 139 0.56 4.95 -9.15
CA THR A 139 1.23 4.82 -10.44
C THR A 139 0.20 4.83 -11.56
N LEU A 140 0.63 5.16 -12.76
CA LEU A 140 -0.23 5.06 -13.96
C LEU A 140 -0.31 3.62 -14.49
N ASN A 141 0.46 2.68 -13.93
CA ASN A 141 0.52 1.30 -14.37
C ASN A 141 -0.34 0.42 -13.45
N MET A 142 -1.50 -0.03 -13.91
CA MET A 142 -2.37 -0.92 -13.12
C MET A 142 -1.74 -2.30 -12.82
N SER A 143 -0.65 -2.66 -13.51
CA SER A 143 0.13 -3.86 -13.21
C SER A 143 1.09 -3.67 -12.02
N SER A 144 1.31 -2.43 -11.58
CA SER A 144 1.99 -2.16 -10.31
C SER A 144 1.04 -2.48 -9.18
N ILE A 145 1.42 -3.46 -8.37
CA ILE A 145 0.56 -4.00 -7.31
C ILE A 145 1.28 -4.03 -5.97
N ALA A 146 0.50 -3.99 -4.90
CA ALA A 146 0.97 -4.26 -3.55
C ALA A 146 -0.08 -5.10 -2.81
N ASN A 147 0.35 -6.15 -2.13
CA ASN A 147 -0.52 -6.93 -1.25
C ASN A 147 -0.63 -6.30 0.14
N GLY A 148 -1.76 -6.47 0.81
CA GLY A 148 -2.03 -5.91 2.13
C GLY A 148 -3.29 -6.53 2.71
N VAL A 149 -3.94 -5.82 3.63
CA VAL A 149 -5.22 -6.22 4.20
C VAL A 149 -6.27 -5.18 3.90
N VAL A 150 -7.51 -5.61 3.76
CA VAL A 150 -8.68 -4.75 3.72
C VAL A 150 -9.44 -4.93 5.01
N VAL A 151 -9.94 -3.83 5.55
CA VAL A 151 -10.79 -3.79 6.73
C VAL A 151 -12.03 -2.93 6.43
N GLU A 152 -13.19 -3.36 6.90
CA GLU A 152 -14.40 -2.55 6.92
C GLU A 152 -14.40 -1.69 8.17
N VAL A 153 -14.46 -0.37 8.02
CA VAL A 153 -14.46 0.57 9.14
C VAL A 153 -15.72 1.43 9.12
N ASP A 154 -16.34 1.60 10.28
CA ASP A 154 -17.39 2.59 10.48
C ASP A 154 -16.79 4.01 10.66
N LEU A 155 -17.65 5.02 10.82
CA LEU A 155 -17.21 6.40 10.96
C LEU A 155 -16.30 6.62 12.18
N GLU A 156 -16.56 5.94 13.29
CA GLU A 156 -15.79 6.11 14.53
C GLU A 156 -14.37 5.56 14.36
N ASP A 157 -14.26 4.31 13.90
CA ASP A 157 -12.98 3.66 13.58
C ASP A 157 -12.21 4.44 12.52
N PHE A 158 -12.90 4.88 11.48
CA PHE A 158 -12.31 5.64 10.40
C PHE A 158 -11.74 6.99 10.89
N THR A 159 -12.49 7.71 11.72
CA THR A 159 -12.04 8.96 12.33
C THR A 159 -10.76 8.75 13.15
N ARG A 160 -10.71 7.68 13.96
CA ARG A 160 -9.53 7.34 14.77
C ARG A 160 -8.31 7.02 13.91
N LEU A 161 -8.49 6.31 12.80
CA LEU A 161 -7.43 6.00 11.85
C LEU A 161 -6.89 7.26 11.17
N VAL A 162 -7.78 8.12 10.67
CA VAL A 162 -7.40 9.39 10.04
C VAL A 162 -6.58 10.27 10.99
N GLN A 163 -6.92 10.29 12.28
CA GLN A 163 -6.16 11.03 13.30
C GLN A 163 -4.78 10.43 13.59
N ARG A 164 -4.66 9.10 13.47
CA ARG A 164 -3.39 8.37 13.66
C ARG A 164 -2.41 8.60 12.50
N GLU A 165 -2.88 8.64 11.26
CA GLU A 165 -2.05 8.64 10.05
C GLU A 165 -1.60 10.07 9.65
N THR A 166 -0.78 10.68 10.51
CA THR A 166 -0.27 12.05 10.31
C THR A 166 0.55 12.18 9.03
N GLY A 167 0.22 13.16 8.18
CA GLY A 167 0.96 13.45 6.94
C GLY A 167 0.61 12.54 5.76
N TYR A 168 -0.35 11.63 5.92
CA TYR A 168 -0.92 10.86 4.83
C TYR A 168 -2.21 11.50 4.34
N ASP A 169 -2.28 11.70 3.03
CA ASP A 169 -3.53 11.92 2.31
C ASP A 169 -4.32 10.60 2.30
N LEU A 170 -5.63 10.70 2.23
CA LEU A 170 -6.51 9.55 2.03
C LEU A 170 -6.89 9.47 0.55
N VAL A 171 -6.55 8.36 -0.09
CA VAL A 171 -6.65 8.22 -1.55
C VAL A 171 -7.37 6.93 -1.95
N PRO A 172 -8.20 6.95 -3.00
CA PRO A 172 -8.89 5.75 -3.45
C PRO A 172 -7.94 4.84 -4.25
N VAL A 173 -8.12 3.52 -4.10
CA VAL A 173 -7.40 2.47 -4.82
C VAL A 173 -8.35 1.35 -5.24
N LEU A 174 -8.00 0.63 -6.30
CA LEU A 174 -8.71 -0.60 -6.67
C LEU A 174 -8.11 -1.79 -5.95
N ILE A 175 -8.96 -2.67 -5.45
CA ILE A 175 -8.56 -3.87 -4.72
C ILE A 175 -9.25 -5.12 -5.27
N GLY A 176 -8.60 -6.26 -5.11
CA GLY A 176 -9.20 -7.59 -5.26
C GLY A 176 -8.81 -8.48 -4.08
N ALA A 177 -9.73 -9.35 -3.65
CA ALA A 177 -9.48 -10.27 -2.55
C ALA A 177 -8.34 -11.24 -2.89
N TRP A 178 -7.37 -11.39 -1.98
CA TRP A 178 -6.18 -12.21 -2.19
C TRP A 178 -6.53 -13.64 -2.58
N LYS A 179 -7.44 -14.25 -1.81
CA LYS A 179 -7.83 -15.65 -1.98
C LYS A 179 -8.36 -15.93 -3.39
N ASN A 180 -9.24 -15.07 -3.90
CA ASN A 180 -9.79 -15.23 -5.25
C ASN A 180 -8.72 -15.07 -6.33
N ILE A 181 -7.74 -14.18 -6.14
CA ILE A 181 -6.64 -13.99 -7.08
C ILE A 181 -5.69 -15.19 -7.06
N GLU A 182 -5.34 -15.68 -5.87
CA GLU A 182 -4.48 -16.86 -5.68
C GLU A 182 -5.12 -18.13 -6.27
N GLU A 183 -6.43 -18.30 -6.09
CA GLU A 183 -7.22 -19.41 -6.67
C GLU A 183 -7.52 -19.21 -8.16
N GLN A 184 -7.10 -18.10 -8.76
CA GLN A 184 -7.35 -17.72 -10.15
C GLN A 184 -8.84 -17.73 -10.51
N ASP A 185 -9.67 -17.24 -9.59
CA ASP A 185 -11.11 -17.16 -9.74
C ASP A 185 -11.47 -16.21 -10.91
N PRO A 186 -12.12 -16.72 -11.97
CA PRO A 186 -12.50 -15.90 -13.13
C PRO A 186 -13.53 -14.83 -12.78
N ASP A 187 -14.23 -14.96 -11.66
CA ASP A 187 -15.28 -14.06 -11.20
C ASP A 187 -14.83 -13.14 -10.06
N VAL A 188 -13.52 -13.03 -9.84
CA VAL A 188 -12.93 -12.08 -8.88
C VAL A 188 -13.56 -10.69 -9.02
N GLU A 189 -14.03 -10.18 -7.88
CA GLU A 189 -14.62 -8.86 -7.75
C GLU A 189 -13.51 -7.83 -7.54
N ILE A 190 -13.56 -6.75 -8.30
CA ILE A 190 -12.69 -5.57 -8.12
C ILE A 190 -13.53 -4.48 -7.46
N ARG A 191 -13.06 -3.96 -6.32
CA ARG A 191 -13.78 -2.97 -5.52
C ARG A 191 -12.91 -1.73 -5.33
N VAL A 192 -13.55 -0.60 -5.03
CA VAL A 192 -12.85 0.60 -4.57
C VAL A 192 -12.66 0.51 -3.05
N ALA A 193 -11.43 0.78 -2.60
CA ALA A 193 -11.09 1.00 -1.20
C ALA A 193 -10.32 2.31 -1.06
N TYR A 194 -10.17 2.80 0.17
CA TYR A 194 -9.25 3.89 0.46
C TYR A 194 -7.95 3.39 1.08
N THR A 195 -6.88 4.14 0.92
CA THR A 195 -5.62 3.90 1.60
C THR A 195 -4.96 5.22 1.99
N PHE A 196 -3.94 5.15 2.83
CA PHE A 196 -3.16 6.30 3.26
C PHE A 196 -1.92 6.45 2.37
N ALA A 197 -1.69 7.62 1.79
CA ALA A 197 -0.53 7.91 0.95
C ALA A 197 0.08 9.26 1.33
N ALA A 198 1.38 9.30 1.65
CA ALA A 198 2.08 10.53 1.97
C ALA A 198 2.56 11.20 0.68
N ALA A 199 2.23 12.48 0.55
CA ALA A 199 2.60 13.27 -0.62
C ALA A 199 4.08 13.67 -0.58
N HIS A 200 4.67 13.82 -1.77
CA HIS A 200 6.04 14.31 -1.94
C HIS A 200 6.17 15.83 -1.76
N GLU A 201 5.05 16.55 -1.75
CA GLU A 201 5.03 17.99 -1.55
C GLU A 201 4.97 18.36 -0.05
N LEU A 202 5.41 19.57 0.27
CA LEU A 202 5.31 20.09 1.63
C LEU A 202 3.85 20.20 2.07
N ARG A 203 3.51 19.60 3.21
CA ARG A 203 2.23 19.76 3.90
C ARG A 203 2.49 20.52 5.20
N ASP A 204 1.87 21.68 5.37
CA ASP A 204 2.11 22.56 6.52
C ASP A 204 3.60 22.87 6.76
N HIS A 205 4.35 23.09 5.67
CA HIS A 205 5.81 23.31 5.67
C HIS A 205 6.64 22.11 6.16
N ILE A 206 6.04 20.92 6.23
CA ILE A 206 6.70 19.67 6.61
C ILE A 206 6.80 18.77 5.38
N ASP A 207 8.01 18.29 5.13
CA ASP A 207 8.24 17.19 4.19
C ASP A 207 8.03 15.86 4.90
N TYR A 208 7.03 15.10 4.47
CA TYR A 208 6.70 13.79 5.02
C TYR A 208 7.36 12.64 4.28
N THR A 209 8.04 12.89 3.15
CA THR A 209 8.77 11.86 2.42
C THR A 209 10.26 12.16 2.39
N SER A 210 11.09 11.17 2.11
CA SER A 210 12.53 11.37 1.90
C SER A 210 13.13 10.16 1.20
N THR A 211 14.12 10.42 0.34
CA THR A 211 14.94 9.39 -0.30
C THR A 211 16.27 9.11 0.42
N GLU A 212 16.54 9.82 1.52
CA GLU A 212 17.83 9.75 2.23
C GLU A 212 17.83 8.76 3.40
N PHE A 213 16.66 8.29 3.81
CA PHE A 213 16.48 7.41 4.97
C PHE A 213 16.25 5.96 4.56
N TYR A 214 16.72 5.06 5.42
CA TYR A 214 16.50 3.64 5.30
C TYR A 214 15.34 3.21 6.22
N PRO A 215 14.76 2.01 5.99
CA PRO A 215 13.70 1.47 6.83
C PRO A 215 14.09 1.45 8.31
N VAL A 216 13.15 1.84 9.18
CA VAL A 216 13.28 1.57 10.62
C VAL A 216 13.23 0.05 10.82
N ARG A 217 14.34 -0.58 11.22
CA ARG A 217 14.47 -2.05 11.19
C ARG A 217 13.41 -2.77 12.01
N GLY A 218 13.16 -2.32 13.25
CA GLY A 218 12.16 -2.96 14.09
C GLY A 218 10.73 -2.81 13.55
N TYR A 219 10.43 -1.71 12.83
CA TYR A 219 9.17 -1.56 12.12
C TYR A 219 9.10 -2.52 10.92
N LEU A 220 10.15 -2.61 10.11
CA LEU A 220 10.23 -3.55 8.99
C LEU A 220 9.98 -4.99 9.45
N HIS A 221 10.69 -5.45 10.48
CA HIS A 221 10.51 -6.80 11.02
C HIS A 221 9.09 -7.03 11.53
N ALA A 222 8.51 -6.07 12.26
CA ALA A 222 7.14 -6.19 12.76
C ALA A 222 6.12 -6.32 11.62
N VAL A 223 6.33 -5.60 10.51
CA VAL A 223 5.47 -5.72 9.32
C VAL A 223 5.70 -7.03 8.59
N GLN A 224 6.94 -7.47 8.40
CA GLN A 224 7.27 -8.77 7.81
C GLN A 224 6.65 -9.93 8.62
N ASP A 225 6.73 -9.88 9.94
CA ASP A 225 6.10 -10.89 10.81
C ASP A 225 4.57 -10.86 10.69
N ALA A 226 3.97 -9.68 10.57
CA ALA A 226 2.53 -9.56 10.30
C ALA A 226 2.12 -10.23 8.98
N THR A 227 2.95 -10.13 7.93
CA THR A 227 2.64 -10.74 6.64
C THR A 227 2.63 -12.27 6.69
N LYS A 228 3.46 -12.88 7.53
CA LYS A 228 3.52 -14.34 7.71
C LYS A 228 2.21 -14.92 8.25
N ALA A 229 1.41 -14.12 8.98
CA ALA A 229 0.09 -14.53 9.45
C ALA A 229 -0.91 -14.81 8.30
N TYR A 230 -0.61 -14.34 7.08
CA TYR A 230 -1.43 -14.54 5.88
C TYR A 230 -0.84 -15.59 4.92
N GLY A 231 0.24 -16.29 5.31
CA GLY A 231 0.87 -17.35 4.54
C GLY A 231 2.16 -16.95 3.83
N ASP A 232 2.98 -17.96 3.50
CA ASP A 232 4.34 -17.76 2.97
C ASP A 232 4.35 -17.08 1.60
N VAL A 233 3.37 -17.39 0.74
CA VAL A 233 3.24 -16.77 -0.59
C VAL A 233 2.92 -15.28 -0.46
N PHE A 234 2.02 -14.92 0.48
CA PHE A 234 1.68 -13.53 0.77
C PHE A 234 2.89 -12.76 1.32
N ALA A 235 3.64 -13.34 2.25
CA ALA A 235 4.85 -12.73 2.79
C ALA A 235 5.95 -12.56 1.73
N THR A 236 6.15 -13.58 0.88
CA THR A 236 7.11 -13.53 -0.23
C THR A 236 6.76 -12.42 -1.22
N MET A 237 5.48 -12.30 -1.58
CA MET A 237 5.01 -11.19 -2.41
C MET A 237 5.27 -9.86 -1.75
N TRP A 238 5.00 -9.76 -0.44
CA TRP A 238 5.16 -8.51 0.28
C TRP A 238 6.58 -7.99 0.16
N ASN A 239 7.59 -8.82 0.39
CA ASN A 239 8.98 -8.40 0.25
C ASN A 239 9.35 -8.07 -1.20
N ALA A 240 8.84 -8.84 -2.17
CA ALA A 240 9.12 -8.63 -3.60
C ALA A 240 8.47 -7.36 -4.19
N THR A 241 7.37 -6.88 -3.60
CA THR A 241 6.67 -5.66 -4.05
C THR A 241 6.81 -4.50 -3.08
N THR A 242 7.82 -4.54 -2.20
CA THR A 242 8.17 -3.42 -1.32
C THR A 242 9.55 -2.93 -1.67
N PHE A 243 9.68 -1.61 -1.84
CA PHE A 243 10.92 -1.00 -2.28
C PHE A 243 11.48 -0.06 -1.23
N LEU A 244 12.78 0.21 -1.31
CA LEU A 244 13.41 1.35 -0.64
C LEU A 244 12.92 2.67 -1.25
N ALA A 245 13.37 3.78 -0.68
CA ALA A 245 12.96 5.11 -1.10
C ALA A 245 13.38 5.49 -2.53
N ASP A 246 14.34 4.77 -3.11
CA ASP A 246 14.75 4.92 -4.51
C ASP A 246 13.70 4.40 -5.51
N GLY A 247 12.73 3.60 -5.03
CA GLY A 247 11.67 3.00 -5.84
C GLY A 247 12.13 1.85 -6.72
N THR A 248 13.38 1.41 -6.58
CA THR A 248 14.00 0.38 -7.44
C THR A 248 14.57 -0.79 -6.66
N THR A 249 15.16 -0.55 -5.49
CA THR A 249 15.75 -1.62 -4.67
C THR A 249 14.64 -2.29 -3.87
N SER A 250 14.37 -3.58 -4.12
CA SER A 250 13.37 -4.31 -3.33
C SER A 250 13.88 -4.61 -1.92
N ILE A 251 12.97 -4.93 -0.99
CA ILE A 251 13.36 -5.38 0.35
C ILE A 251 14.12 -6.70 0.32
N ASN A 252 13.77 -7.61 -0.60
CA ASN A 252 14.55 -8.84 -0.80
C ASN A 252 16.01 -8.52 -1.14
N ASP A 253 16.24 -7.65 -2.12
CA ASP A 253 17.60 -7.28 -2.53
C ASP A 253 18.36 -6.56 -1.42
N TRP A 254 17.66 -5.69 -0.66
CA TRP A 254 18.26 -4.93 0.42
C TRP A 254 18.66 -5.82 1.61
N ASP A 255 17.81 -6.77 2.01
CA ASP A 255 18.10 -7.69 3.09
C ASP A 255 19.32 -8.57 2.73
N GLU A 256 19.37 -9.12 1.51
CA GLU A 256 20.53 -9.90 1.04
C GLU A 256 21.83 -9.06 1.09
N GLN A 257 21.81 -7.84 0.57
CA GLN A 257 22.98 -6.96 0.55
C GLN A 257 23.44 -6.51 1.95
N THR A 258 22.49 -6.26 2.85
CA THR A 258 22.78 -5.68 4.18
C THR A 258 23.24 -6.76 5.18
N PHE A 259 22.62 -7.94 5.14
CA PHE A 259 22.96 -9.03 6.06
C PHE A 259 24.18 -9.84 5.61
N ASP A 260 24.42 -10.01 4.30
CA ASP A 260 25.64 -10.68 3.82
C ASP A 260 26.85 -9.74 3.71
N GLY A 261 26.64 -8.42 3.58
CA GLY A 261 27.72 -7.46 3.31
C GLY A 261 28.09 -6.48 4.43
N ILE A 262 27.14 -6.07 5.29
CA ILE A 262 27.32 -4.87 6.14
C ILE A 262 27.23 -5.19 7.65
N LEU A 263 26.47 -6.23 8.06
CA LEU A 263 26.35 -6.64 9.46
C LEU A 263 27.19 -7.87 9.84
N CYS A 264 27.68 -8.65 8.88
CA CYS A 264 28.61 -9.76 9.13
C CYS A 264 30.06 -9.32 9.42
N THR A 265 30.38 -8.03 9.40
CA THR A 265 31.71 -7.53 9.84
C THR A 265 31.80 -7.29 11.34
N GLY A 266 30.73 -7.54 12.11
CA GLY A 266 30.81 -7.74 13.54
C GLY A 266 31.32 -9.15 13.85
N LYS A 267 32.63 -9.29 14.05
CA LYS A 267 33.30 -10.51 14.53
C LYS A 267 32.43 -11.26 15.57
N ARG A 268 32.16 -12.54 15.31
CA ARG A 268 31.92 -13.52 16.40
C ARG A 268 33.21 -13.75 17.18
#